data_AF-A0A8B4GF47-F1
#
_entry.id   AF-A0A8B4GF47-F1
#
_cell.length_a   1.000
_cell.length_b   1.000
_cell.length_c   1.000
_cell.angle_alpha   90.00
_cell.angle_beta   90.00
_cell.angle_gamma   90.00
#
_symmetry.space_group_name_H-M   'P 1'
#
loop_
_entity.id
_entity.type
_entity.pdbx_description
1 polymer ?
#
loop_
_entity_poly.entity_id
_entity_poly.type
_entity_poly.pdbx_seq_one_letter_code
_entity_poly.pdbx_strand_id
1 'polypeptide(L)'
;MRMRQKKTSSGKVYFYYDTCAKPRKWLPLGSDFFEALRKYADYEQEYSQELTARIEREATFRVVAERYVRTVLPTLSPRTQSDYLYQLKFLYEYFDGDNPAPINQILSVDIYEYLEWRQAAKIRANREIALFSVIFNWARKWGYTNNENPCRGVNKYQETGRHVYITDEQYWRLYECAERHLQLLMLVAYFIGQRVADCLKIRTTDIKDGELWIEQNKVQTKVRIKLTGELAEVLDLILRERGEQKHDYLFVSLGRQRHRGQPMTYAMLRGAMDRAREKAGIEKAAFQFRDLRAKAATDTDDAVGIEAARVLLGHTTQNMTKRYIRNRKGHLSEPAVKLNKNRQAT
;
A
#
# COMPACT_ATOMS: atom_id res chain seq x y z
N MET A 1 -44.59 -5.65 -21.58
CA MET A 1 -44.74 -6.98 -22.20
C MET A 1 -44.43 -6.86 -23.69
N ARG A 2 -43.55 -7.71 -24.23
CA ARG A 2 -43.14 -7.68 -25.65
C ARG A 2 -44.11 -8.45 -26.56
N MET A 3 -45.11 -9.10 -25.99
CA MET A 3 -46.23 -9.68 -26.72
C MET A 3 -47.17 -8.57 -27.21
N ARG A 4 -47.47 -8.58 -28.50
CA ARG A 4 -48.38 -7.65 -29.18
C ARG A 4 -49.47 -8.42 -29.89
N GLN A 5 -50.71 -7.91 -29.85
CA GLN A 5 -51.84 -8.48 -30.59
C GLN A 5 -52.20 -7.60 -31.78
N LYS A 6 -52.55 -8.21 -32.91
CA LYS A 6 -53.16 -7.53 -34.06
C LYS A 6 -54.41 -8.27 -34.49
N LYS A 7 -55.48 -7.51 -34.76
CA LYS A 7 -56.74 -8.02 -35.29
C LYS A 7 -56.78 -7.76 -36.79
N THR A 8 -57.11 -8.77 -37.57
CA THR A 8 -57.32 -8.63 -39.02
C THR A 8 -58.69 -8.00 -39.31
N SER A 9 -58.89 -7.51 -40.53
CA SER A 9 -60.19 -7.04 -41.02
C SER A 9 -61.28 -8.13 -40.94
N SER A 10 -60.90 -9.41 -41.01
CA SER A 10 -61.77 -10.58 -40.82
C SER A 10 -62.05 -10.94 -39.34
N GLY A 11 -61.52 -10.17 -38.38
CA GLY A 11 -61.75 -10.36 -36.96
C GLY A 11 -60.82 -11.37 -36.26
N LYS A 12 -59.96 -12.07 -36.99
CA LYS A 12 -58.97 -13.02 -36.45
C LYS A 12 -57.85 -12.28 -35.71
N VAL A 13 -57.45 -12.80 -34.55
CA VAL A 13 -56.37 -12.23 -33.74
C VAL A 13 -55.08 -13.01 -33.97
N TYR A 14 -53.99 -12.29 -34.16
CA TYR A 14 -52.64 -12.84 -34.25
C TYR A 14 -51.75 -12.18 -33.20
N PHE A 15 -50.87 -12.99 -32.61
CA PHE A 15 -49.91 -12.57 -31.61
C PHE A 15 -48.51 -12.49 -32.22
N TYR A 16 -47.73 -11.51 -31.75
CA TYR A 16 -46.37 -11.22 -32.22
C TYR A 16 -45.44 -10.90 -31.05
N TYR A 17 -44.17 -11.24 -31.17
CA TYR A 17 -43.11 -10.83 -30.25
C TYR A 17 -42.35 -9.62 -30.83
N ASP A 18 -42.32 -8.51 -30.09
CA ASP A 18 -41.58 -7.29 -30.43
C ASP A 18 -40.13 -7.40 -29.93
N THR A 19 -39.17 -7.59 -30.84
CA THR A 19 -37.76 -7.78 -30.47
C THR A 19 -37.10 -6.51 -29.97
N CYS A 20 -37.76 -5.35 -30.06
CA CYS A 20 -37.21 -4.04 -29.70
C CYS A 20 -35.90 -3.67 -30.43
N ALA A 21 -35.53 -4.41 -31.49
CA ALA A 21 -34.40 -4.10 -32.35
C ALA A 21 -34.62 -2.77 -33.10
N LYS A 22 -33.54 -2.16 -33.60
CA LYS A 22 -33.60 -1.02 -34.52
C LYS A 22 -32.98 -1.43 -35.85
N PRO A 23 -33.76 -1.50 -36.96
CA PRO A 23 -35.21 -1.26 -37.07
C PRO A 23 -36.05 -2.33 -36.36
N ARG A 24 -37.28 -1.96 -35.96
CA ARG A 24 -38.19 -2.82 -35.16
C ARG A 24 -38.58 -4.07 -35.95
N LYS A 25 -38.27 -5.25 -35.40
CA LYS A 25 -38.64 -6.56 -35.96
C LYS A 25 -39.71 -7.23 -35.09
N TRP A 26 -40.64 -7.91 -35.75
CA TRP A 26 -41.78 -8.59 -35.12
C TRP A 26 -41.74 -10.06 -35.52
N LEU A 27 -41.71 -10.97 -34.54
CA LEU A 27 -41.74 -12.41 -34.81
C LEU A 27 -43.18 -12.93 -34.63
N PRO A 28 -43.76 -13.67 -35.60
CA PRO A 28 -45.11 -14.20 -35.47
C PRO A 28 -45.17 -15.33 -34.42
N LEU A 29 -46.10 -15.23 -33.46
CA LEU A 29 -46.32 -16.26 -32.44
C LEU A 29 -47.47 -17.22 -32.82
N GLY A 30 -48.40 -16.76 -33.64
CA GLY A 30 -49.56 -17.54 -34.11
C GLY A 30 -50.89 -16.88 -33.77
N SER A 31 -51.99 -17.59 -34.00
CA SER A 31 -53.35 -17.14 -33.68
C SER A 31 -53.98 -17.84 -32.47
N ASP A 32 -53.40 -18.94 -31.99
CA ASP A 32 -53.80 -19.57 -30.73
C ASP A 32 -53.11 -18.86 -29.55
N PHE A 33 -53.89 -18.51 -28.52
CA PHE A 33 -53.38 -17.73 -27.40
C PHE A 33 -52.42 -18.52 -26.50
N PHE A 34 -52.71 -19.80 -26.22
CA PHE A 34 -51.89 -20.61 -25.33
C PHE A 34 -50.56 -20.99 -25.97
N GLU A 35 -50.58 -21.39 -27.25
CA GLU A 35 -49.33 -21.62 -28.01
C GLU A 35 -48.52 -20.34 -28.16
N ALA A 36 -49.17 -19.20 -28.39
CA ALA A 36 -48.49 -17.92 -28.46
C ALA A 36 -47.84 -17.52 -27.13
N LEU A 37 -48.49 -17.83 -25.99
CA LEU A 37 -47.95 -17.59 -24.65
C LEU A 37 -46.73 -18.48 -24.36
N ARG A 38 -46.74 -19.74 -24.81
CA ARG A 38 -45.57 -20.65 -24.69
C ARG A 38 -44.38 -20.14 -25.49
N LYS A 39 -44.57 -19.82 -26.78
CA LYS A 39 -43.52 -19.24 -27.62
C LYS A 39 -43.02 -17.88 -27.10
N TYR A 40 -43.92 -17.10 -26.51
CA TYR A 40 -43.54 -15.85 -25.84
C TYR A 40 -42.58 -16.10 -24.67
N ALA A 41 -42.88 -17.08 -23.80
CA ALA A 41 -42.02 -17.42 -22.68
C ALA A 41 -40.63 -17.89 -23.14
N ASP A 42 -40.56 -18.74 -24.18
CA ASP A 42 -39.30 -19.22 -24.76
C ASP A 42 -38.44 -18.05 -25.28
N TYR A 43 -39.04 -17.11 -26.03
CA TYR A 43 -38.31 -15.94 -26.56
C TYR A 43 -37.90 -14.92 -25.50
N GLU A 44 -38.68 -14.74 -24.43
CA GLU A 44 -38.26 -13.89 -23.30
C GLU A 44 -37.10 -14.52 -22.53
N GLN A 45 -37.09 -15.86 -22.39
CA GLN A 45 -35.98 -16.58 -21.77
C GLN A 45 -34.71 -16.45 -22.61
N GLU A 46 -34.77 -16.69 -23.92
CA GLU A 46 -33.65 -16.54 -24.85
C GLU A 46 -33.11 -15.09 -24.83
N TYR A 47 -34.00 -14.10 -24.94
CA TYR A 47 -33.62 -12.69 -24.87
C TYR A 47 -32.93 -12.33 -23.54
N SER A 48 -33.44 -12.87 -22.43
CA SER A 48 -32.84 -12.64 -21.10
C SER A 48 -31.45 -13.26 -20.99
N GLN A 49 -31.25 -14.45 -21.58
CA GLN A 49 -29.93 -15.11 -21.65
C GLN A 49 -28.95 -14.31 -22.51
N GLU A 50 -29.37 -13.85 -23.70
CA GLU A 50 -28.55 -13.00 -24.57
C GLU A 50 -28.15 -11.69 -23.89
N LEU A 51 -29.10 -11.03 -23.21
CA LEU A 51 -28.85 -9.80 -22.46
C LEU A 51 -27.85 -10.03 -21.32
N THR A 52 -28.01 -11.13 -20.58
CA THR A 52 -27.08 -11.52 -19.51
C THR A 52 -25.68 -11.76 -20.07
N ALA A 53 -25.56 -12.55 -21.15
CA ALA A 53 -24.28 -12.80 -21.81
C ALA A 53 -23.64 -11.53 -22.39
N ARG A 54 -24.45 -10.54 -22.79
CA ARG A 54 -23.95 -9.23 -23.21
C ARG A 54 -23.43 -8.42 -22.02
N ILE A 55 -24.17 -8.36 -20.92
CA ILE A 55 -23.74 -7.68 -19.69
C ILE A 55 -22.43 -8.29 -19.18
N GLU A 56 -22.32 -9.61 -19.18
CA GLU A 56 -21.10 -10.32 -18.75
C GLU A 56 -19.90 -10.01 -19.64
N ARG A 57 -20.09 -9.92 -20.96
CA ARG A 57 -19.04 -9.51 -21.90
C ARG A 57 -18.60 -8.06 -21.71
N GLU A 58 -19.55 -7.15 -21.45
CA GLU A 58 -19.26 -5.73 -21.23
C GLU A 58 -18.71 -5.45 -19.81
N ALA A 59 -18.89 -6.37 -18.86
CA ALA A 59 -18.36 -6.29 -17.49
C ALA A 59 -16.85 -6.62 -17.45
N THR A 60 -16.03 -5.80 -18.08
CA THR A 60 -14.57 -5.97 -18.13
C THR A 60 -13.88 -5.52 -16.85
N PHE A 61 -12.61 -5.91 -16.67
CA PHE A 61 -11.79 -5.40 -15.58
C PHE A 61 -11.75 -3.86 -15.54
N ARG A 62 -11.59 -3.20 -16.69
CA ARG A 62 -11.54 -1.74 -16.81
C ARG A 62 -12.79 -1.07 -16.23
N VAL A 63 -13.98 -1.57 -16.57
CA VAL A 63 -15.25 -1.03 -16.07
C VAL A 63 -15.31 -1.06 -14.54
N VAL A 64 -14.92 -2.19 -13.95
CA VAL A 64 -14.89 -2.35 -12.49
C VAL A 64 -13.84 -1.44 -11.85
N ALA A 65 -12.63 -1.39 -12.43
CA ALA A 65 -11.54 -0.58 -11.94
C ALA A 65 -11.85 0.93 -11.97
N GLU A 66 -12.48 1.43 -13.03
CA GLU A 66 -12.89 2.84 -13.13
C GLU A 66 -13.97 3.18 -12.10
N ARG A 67 -14.92 2.26 -11.83
CA ARG A 67 -15.86 2.42 -10.72
C ARG A 67 -15.13 2.49 -9.38
N TYR A 68 -14.11 1.66 -9.17
CA TYR A 68 -13.25 1.71 -7.97
C TYR A 68 -12.50 3.03 -7.82
N VAL A 69 -11.90 3.53 -8.91
CA VAL A 69 -11.23 4.83 -8.95
C VAL A 69 -12.18 5.97 -8.58
N ARG A 70 -13.43 5.92 -9.04
CA ARG A 70 -14.42 6.97 -8.75
C ARG A 70 -15.01 6.91 -7.35
N THR A 71 -15.19 5.72 -6.79
CA THR A 71 -16.03 5.53 -5.58
C THR A 71 -15.26 5.15 -4.33
N VAL A 72 -14.17 4.39 -4.45
CA VAL A 72 -13.42 3.85 -3.31
C VAL A 72 -12.08 4.56 -3.16
N LEU A 73 -11.33 4.73 -4.25
CA LEU A 73 -10.01 5.33 -4.23
C LEU A 73 -9.95 6.70 -3.50
N PRO A 74 -10.90 7.64 -3.67
CA PRO A 74 -10.84 8.96 -3.02
C PRO A 74 -10.90 8.89 -1.48
N THR A 75 -11.39 7.79 -0.92
CA THR A 75 -11.47 7.56 0.53
C THR A 75 -10.13 7.12 1.14
N LEU A 76 -9.15 6.74 0.31
CA LEU A 76 -7.84 6.26 0.76
C LEU A 76 -6.86 7.41 0.96
N SER A 77 -5.76 7.16 1.67
CA SER A 77 -4.72 8.19 1.86
C SER A 77 -4.15 8.67 0.52
N PRO A 78 -3.75 9.95 0.38
CA PRO A 78 -3.23 10.49 -0.89
C PRO A 78 -2.06 9.66 -1.46
N ARG A 79 -1.20 9.12 -0.57
CA ARG A 79 -0.09 8.26 -0.99
C ARG A 79 -0.58 6.95 -1.61
N THR A 80 -1.56 6.30 -0.95
CA THR A 80 -2.19 5.08 -1.47
C THR A 80 -2.86 5.34 -2.81
N GLN A 81 -3.52 6.49 -2.96
CA GLN A 81 -4.15 6.90 -4.23
C GLN A 81 -3.11 6.97 -5.36
N SER A 82 -2.02 7.72 -5.16
CA SER A 82 -0.94 7.81 -6.16
C SER A 82 -0.31 6.46 -6.49
N ASP A 83 -0.08 5.61 -5.48
CA ASP A 83 0.51 4.28 -5.67
C ASP A 83 -0.44 3.35 -6.45
N TYR A 84 -1.75 3.41 -6.22
CA TYR A 84 -2.76 2.62 -6.95
C TYR A 84 -2.96 3.12 -8.37
N LEU A 85 -3.01 4.43 -8.59
CA LEU A 85 -3.10 5.00 -9.94
C LEU A 85 -1.89 4.61 -10.80
N TYR A 86 -0.70 4.51 -10.21
CA TYR A 86 0.47 4.01 -10.91
C TYR A 86 0.35 2.52 -11.27
N GLN A 87 -0.14 1.69 -10.35
CA GLN A 87 -0.34 0.25 -10.57
C GLN A 87 -1.41 -0.03 -11.63
N LEU A 88 -2.49 0.75 -11.64
CA LEU A 88 -3.58 0.64 -12.61
C LEU A 88 -3.10 0.80 -14.05
N LYS A 89 -2.06 1.61 -14.31
CA LYS A 89 -1.51 1.76 -15.66
C LYS A 89 -1.11 0.42 -16.28
N PHE A 90 -0.38 -0.41 -15.52
CA PHE A 90 0.07 -1.72 -15.99
C PHE A 90 -1.06 -2.76 -15.99
N LEU A 91 -2.02 -2.65 -15.07
CA LEU A 91 -3.20 -3.52 -15.08
C LEU A 91 -4.09 -3.23 -16.30
N TYR A 92 -4.23 -1.97 -16.70
CA TYR A 92 -4.95 -1.59 -17.92
C TYR A 92 -4.20 -2.03 -19.16
N GLU A 93 -2.88 -1.81 -19.22
CA GLU A 93 -2.06 -2.26 -20.34
C GLU A 93 -2.22 -3.76 -20.63
N TYR A 94 -2.34 -4.59 -19.59
CA TYR A 94 -2.50 -6.04 -19.76
C TYR A 94 -3.96 -6.49 -19.94
N PHE A 95 -4.88 -6.08 -19.06
CA PHE A 95 -6.26 -6.61 -19.03
C PHE A 95 -7.26 -5.83 -19.90
N ASP A 96 -6.85 -4.67 -20.44
CA ASP A 96 -7.68 -3.76 -21.26
C ASP A 96 -7.04 -3.47 -22.62
N GLY A 97 -6.12 -4.34 -23.08
CA GLY A 97 -5.47 -4.25 -24.40
C GLY A 97 -6.43 -4.55 -25.56
N ASP A 98 -5.93 -5.15 -26.64
CA ASP A 98 -6.70 -5.37 -27.88
C ASP A 98 -7.98 -6.21 -27.68
N ASN A 99 -8.05 -7.01 -26.63
CA ASN A 99 -9.24 -7.75 -26.22
C ASN A 99 -9.46 -7.61 -24.70
N PRO A 100 -10.26 -6.62 -24.25
CA PRO A 100 -10.52 -6.40 -22.83
C PRO A 100 -11.15 -7.62 -22.17
N ALA A 101 -10.49 -8.14 -21.14
CA ALA A 101 -10.92 -9.37 -20.49
C ALA A 101 -12.20 -9.13 -19.66
N PRO A 102 -13.31 -9.86 -19.94
CA PRO A 102 -14.47 -9.89 -19.06
C PRO A 102 -14.06 -10.39 -17.68
N ILE A 103 -14.56 -9.75 -16.62
CA ILE A 103 -14.16 -10.06 -15.24
C ILE A 103 -14.40 -11.54 -14.88
N ASN A 104 -15.45 -12.14 -15.45
CA ASN A 104 -15.82 -13.55 -15.25
C ASN A 104 -14.92 -14.54 -15.99
N GLN A 105 -14.14 -14.07 -16.97
CA GLN A 105 -13.24 -14.91 -17.77
C GLN A 105 -11.80 -14.86 -17.27
N ILE A 106 -11.47 -13.97 -16.33
CA ILE A 106 -10.13 -13.90 -15.75
C ILE A 106 -9.95 -15.03 -14.73
N LEU A 107 -9.04 -15.94 -15.04
CA LEU A 107 -8.66 -17.11 -14.27
C LEU A 107 -7.30 -16.90 -13.59
N SER A 108 -6.91 -17.84 -12.73
CA SER A 108 -5.60 -17.79 -12.08
C SER A 108 -4.42 -17.89 -13.07
N VAL A 109 -4.61 -18.55 -14.22
CA VAL A 109 -3.59 -18.62 -15.27
C VAL A 109 -3.26 -17.23 -15.82
N ASP A 110 -4.25 -16.38 -16.06
CA ASP A 110 -4.03 -15.00 -16.53
C ASP A 110 -3.24 -14.16 -15.51
N ILE A 111 -3.43 -14.44 -14.21
CA ILE A 111 -2.65 -13.79 -13.15
C ILE A 111 -1.19 -14.26 -13.16
N TYR A 112 -0.92 -15.54 -13.43
CA TYR A 112 0.44 -16.04 -13.59
C TYR A 112 1.11 -15.44 -14.82
N GLU A 113 0.42 -15.40 -15.96
CA GLU A 113 0.91 -14.79 -17.19
C GLU A 113 1.18 -13.29 -17.00
N TYR A 114 0.34 -12.56 -16.25
CA TYR A 114 0.61 -11.17 -15.87
C TYR A 114 1.91 -11.03 -15.08
N LEU A 115 2.15 -11.92 -14.09
CA LEU A 115 3.36 -11.89 -13.29
C LEU A 115 4.60 -12.15 -14.17
N GLU A 116 4.52 -13.11 -15.09
CA GLU A 116 5.57 -13.41 -16.06
C GLU A 116 5.82 -12.24 -17.02
N TRP A 117 4.76 -11.60 -17.52
CA TRP A 117 4.85 -10.38 -18.32
C TRP A 117 5.54 -9.24 -17.54
N ARG A 118 5.30 -9.15 -16.23
CA ARG A 118 5.96 -8.19 -15.31
C ARG A 118 7.23 -8.70 -14.64
N GLN A 119 7.84 -9.78 -15.11
CA GLN A 119 8.99 -10.40 -14.45
C GLN A 119 10.20 -9.47 -14.25
N ALA A 120 10.39 -8.49 -15.14
CA ALA A 120 11.46 -7.48 -15.01
C ALA A 120 11.29 -6.60 -13.76
N ALA A 121 10.09 -6.53 -13.18
CA ALA A 121 9.76 -5.73 -12.02
C ALA A 121 8.96 -6.53 -10.97
N LYS A 122 9.49 -7.69 -10.56
CA LYS A 122 8.87 -8.67 -9.63
C LYS A 122 8.12 -8.06 -8.44
N ILE A 123 8.75 -7.13 -7.71
CA ILE A 123 8.12 -6.49 -6.54
C ILE A 123 6.93 -5.62 -6.97
N ARG A 124 7.02 -4.93 -8.10
CA ARG A 124 5.91 -4.12 -8.63
C ARG A 124 4.76 -5.02 -9.09
N ALA A 125 5.07 -6.12 -9.78
CA ALA A 125 4.11 -7.14 -10.18
C ALA A 125 3.28 -7.65 -8.98
N ASN A 126 3.95 -7.98 -7.86
CA ASN A 126 3.27 -8.38 -6.63
C ASN A 126 2.30 -7.31 -6.09
N ARG A 127 2.66 -6.02 -6.19
CA ARG A 127 1.81 -4.92 -5.73
C ARG A 127 0.63 -4.71 -6.68
N GLU A 128 0.87 -4.75 -7.98
CA GLU A 128 -0.13 -4.66 -9.05
C GLU A 128 -1.19 -5.77 -8.89
N ILE A 129 -0.77 -7.04 -8.72
CA ILE A 129 -1.69 -8.15 -8.46
C ILE A 129 -2.41 -8.03 -7.11
N ALA A 130 -1.77 -7.44 -6.09
CA ALA A 130 -2.46 -7.17 -4.83
C ALA A 130 -3.60 -6.14 -5.03
N LEU A 131 -3.39 -5.11 -5.85
CA LEU A 131 -4.45 -4.16 -6.22
C LEU A 131 -5.54 -4.82 -7.06
N PHE A 132 -5.16 -5.63 -8.06
CA PHE A 132 -6.12 -6.41 -8.84
C PHE A 132 -7.02 -7.23 -7.92
N SER A 133 -6.44 -7.96 -6.96
CA SER A 133 -7.19 -8.77 -5.99
C SER A 133 -8.18 -7.93 -5.16
N VAL A 134 -7.78 -6.72 -4.74
CA VAL A 134 -8.68 -5.78 -4.05
C VAL A 134 -9.86 -5.38 -4.95
N ILE A 135 -9.57 -4.97 -6.19
CA ILE A 135 -10.60 -4.54 -7.16
C ILE A 135 -11.55 -5.70 -7.49
N PHE A 136 -11.03 -6.92 -7.66
CA PHE A 136 -11.83 -8.12 -7.92
C PHE A 136 -12.80 -8.42 -6.78
N ASN A 137 -12.37 -8.26 -5.51
CA ASN A 137 -13.28 -8.40 -4.37
C ASN A 137 -14.36 -7.32 -4.34
N TRP A 138 -14.07 -6.09 -4.80
CA TRP A 138 -15.10 -5.07 -5.01
C TRP A 138 -16.05 -5.42 -6.16
N ALA A 139 -15.54 -6.04 -7.23
CA ALA A 139 -16.36 -6.58 -8.32
C ALA A 139 -17.41 -7.55 -7.78
N ARG A 140 -16.98 -8.48 -6.91
CA ARG A 140 -17.87 -9.41 -6.20
C ARG A 140 -18.90 -8.69 -5.33
N LYS A 141 -18.45 -7.72 -4.53
CA LYS A 141 -19.34 -6.93 -3.67
C LYS A 141 -20.40 -6.14 -4.46
N TRP A 142 -20.06 -5.68 -5.65
CA TRP A 142 -20.97 -4.95 -6.53
C TRP A 142 -21.81 -5.84 -7.45
N GLY A 143 -21.64 -7.16 -7.38
CA GLY A 143 -22.40 -8.11 -8.20
C GLY A 143 -21.94 -8.23 -9.65
N TYR A 144 -20.74 -7.76 -10.00
CA TYR A 144 -20.17 -7.98 -11.36
C TYR A 144 -19.73 -9.43 -11.58
N THR A 145 -19.43 -10.17 -10.51
CA THR A 145 -18.99 -11.56 -10.58
C THR A 145 -19.31 -12.31 -9.30
N ASN A 146 -19.65 -13.58 -9.43
CA ASN A 146 -19.77 -14.51 -8.30
C ASN A 146 -18.52 -15.41 -8.16
N ASN A 147 -17.59 -15.33 -9.13
CA ASN A 147 -16.41 -16.18 -9.16
C ASN A 147 -15.52 -15.96 -7.92
N GLU A 148 -14.77 -17.00 -7.56
CA GLU A 148 -13.69 -16.82 -6.61
C GLU A 148 -12.63 -15.87 -7.15
N ASN A 149 -11.91 -15.19 -6.25
CA ASN A 149 -10.85 -14.27 -6.63
C ASN A 149 -9.71 -15.04 -7.32
N PRO A 150 -9.38 -14.75 -8.58
CA PRO A 150 -8.41 -15.54 -9.35
C PRO A 150 -6.98 -15.41 -8.80
N CYS A 151 -6.70 -14.41 -7.96
CA CYS A 151 -5.42 -14.28 -7.27
C CYS A 151 -5.28 -15.24 -6.08
N ARG A 152 -6.36 -15.94 -5.67
CA ARG A 152 -6.30 -16.90 -4.58
C ARG A 152 -5.42 -18.08 -4.98
N GLY A 153 -4.43 -18.40 -4.14
CA GLY A 153 -3.49 -19.50 -4.41
C GLY A 153 -2.37 -19.16 -5.41
N VAL A 154 -2.32 -17.92 -5.93
CA VAL A 154 -1.22 -17.49 -6.81
C VAL A 154 0.04 -17.22 -5.99
N ASN A 155 1.13 -17.90 -6.34
CA ASN A 155 2.43 -17.68 -5.72
C ASN A 155 3.05 -16.35 -6.20
N LYS A 156 3.29 -15.46 -5.25
CA LYS A 156 3.95 -14.17 -5.50
C LYS A 156 5.47 -14.36 -5.56
N TYR A 157 6.15 -13.43 -6.24
CA TYR A 157 7.60 -13.39 -6.20
C TYR A 157 8.11 -13.19 -4.78
N GLN A 158 9.20 -13.87 -4.42
CA GLN A 158 9.84 -13.68 -3.12
C GLN A 158 10.38 -12.25 -3.00
N GLU A 159 9.99 -11.57 -1.92
CA GLU A 159 10.46 -10.22 -1.60
C GLU A 159 11.52 -10.30 -0.49
N THR A 160 12.77 -9.98 -0.82
CA THR A 160 13.83 -9.83 0.18
C THR A 160 13.78 -8.43 0.79
N GLY A 161 13.75 -8.36 2.12
CA GLY A 161 13.83 -7.11 2.85
C GLY A 161 15.23 -6.51 2.80
N ARG A 162 15.37 -5.26 3.25
CA ARG A 162 16.71 -4.71 3.54
C ARG A 162 17.22 -5.23 4.88
N HIS A 163 18.50 -5.58 4.88
CA HIS A 163 19.22 -6.16 6.02
C HIS A 163 20.31 -5.22 6.59
N VAL A 164 20.26 -3.94 6.24
CA VAL A 164 21.34 -2.98 6.50
C VAL A 164 21.29 -2.46 7.94
N TYR A 165 22.29 -2.79 8.75
CA TYR A 165 22.55 -2.13 10.03
C TYR A 165 23.49 -0.93 9.83
N ILE A 166 23.19 0.21 10.45
CA ILE A 166 24.06 1.39 10.44
C ILE A 166 24.99 1.29 11.66
N THR A 167 26.30 1.22 11.42
CA THR A 167 27.29 1.25 12.51
C THR A 167 27.43 2.67 13.06
N ASP A 168 28.00 2.79 14.27
CA ASP A 168 28.25 4.10 14.87
C ASP A 168 29.21 4.93 14.02
N GLU A 169 30.26 4.30 13.47
CA GLU A 169 31.19 4.93 12.54
C GLU A 169 30.47 5.49 11.31
N GLN A 170 29.59 4.71 10.66
CA GLN A 170 28.83 5.17 9.51
C GLN A 170 27.87 6.30 9.87
N TYR A 171 27.24 6.22 11.05
CA TYR A 171 26.35 7.26 11.56
C TYR A 171 27.09 8.59 11.72
N TRP A 172 28.21 8.59 12.44
CA TRP A 172 28.98 9.80 12.72
C TRP A 172 29.65 10.36 11.47
N ARG A 173 30.21 9.51 10.60
CA ARG A 173 30.79 9.95 9.32
C ARG A 173 29.77 10.68 8.43
N LEU A 174 28.53 10.16 8.35
CA LEU A 174 27.47 10.85 7.61
C LEU A 174 27.02 12.14 8.32
N TYR A 175 26.91 12.09 9.65
CA TYR A 175 26.52 13.23 10.48
C TYR A 175 27.47 14.42 10.32
N GLU A 176 28.78 14.19 10.34
CA GLU A 176 29.82 15.22 10.14
C GLU A 176 29.72 15.90 8.77
N CYS A 177 29.31 15.14 7.74
CA CYS A 177 29.10 15.66 6.38
C CYS A 177 27.71 16.28 6.16
N ALA A 178 26.78 16.10 7.10
CA ALA A 178 25.39 16.52 6.97
C ALA A 178 25.20 18.01 7.26
N GLU A 179 24.21 18.62 6.60
CA GLU A 179 23.78 19.99 6.91
C GLU A 179 23.12 20.04 8.30
N ARG A 180 23.19 21.19 8.98
CA ARG A 180 22.77 21.34 10.39
C ARG A 180 21.36 20.81 10.68
N HIS A 181 20.39 21.15 9.84
CA HIS A 181 19.00 20.67 10.01
C HIS A 181 18.88 19.14 9.85
N LEU A 182 19.71 18.52 9.01
CA LEU A 182 19.76 17.07 8.85
C LEU A 182 20.43 16.40 10.06
N GLN A 183 21.52 16.98 10.58
CA GLN A 183 22.18 16.52 11.80
C GLN A 183 21.19 16.41 12.97
N LEU A 184 20.46 17.49 13.26
CA LEU A 184 19.48 17.54 14.34
C LEU A 184 18.37 16.51 14.15
N LEU A 185 17.88 16.35 12.92
CA LEU A 185 16.86 15.36 12.60
C LEU A 185 17.36 13.92 12.68
N MET A 186 18.63 13.65 12.32
CA MET A 186 19.25 12.33 12.50
C MET A 186 19.30 11.93 13.97
N LEU A 187 19.75 12.84 14.84
CA LEU A 187 19.84 12.63 16.28
C LEU A 187 18.47 12.30 16.86
N VAL A 188 17.48 13.17 16.62
CA VAL A 188 16.13 12.93 17.13
C VAL A 188 15.57 11.63 16.58
N ALA A 189 15.66 11.37 15.27
CA ALA A 189 15.13 10.15 14.66
C ALA A 189 15.77 8.87 15.20
N TYR A 190 17.06 8.92 15.57
CA TYR A 190 17.73 7.84 16.27
C TYR A 190 17.16 7.67 17.69
N PHE A 191 17.17 8.71 18.53
CA PHE A 191 16.69 8.61 19.91
C PHE A 191 15.23 8.17 20.04
N ILE A 192 14.35 8.67 19.18
CA ILE A 192 12.91 8.38 19.27
C ILE A 192 12.52 7.12 18.51
N GLY A 193 13.39 6.60 17.64
CA GLY A 193 13.16 5.42 16.82
C GLY A 193 11.92 5.49 15.91
N GLN A 194 11.37 6.67 15.60
CA GLN A 194 10.13 6.82 14.82
C GLN A 194 10.34 6.75 13.30
N ARG A 195 9.26 6.58 12.53
CA ARG A 195 9.37 6.62 11.05
C ARG A 195 9.66 8.04 10.61
N VAL A 196 10.42 8.21 9.53
CA VAL A 196 10.77 9.52 8.97
C VAL A 196 9.56 10.45 8.75
N ALA A 197 8.43 9.89 8.28
CA ALA A 197 7.21 10.67 8.06
C ALA A 197 6.58 11.14 9.38
N ASP A 198 6.73 10.38 10.46
CA ASP A 198 6.28 10.75 11.80
C ASP A 198 7.24 11.79 12.39
N CYS A 199 8.56 11.61 12.27
CA CYS A 199 9.56 12.60 12.72
C CYS A 199 9.35 13.98 12.09
N LEU A 200 9.12 14.04 10.77
CA LEU A 200 8.91 15.31 10.05
C LEU A 200 7.60 16.02 10.42
N LYS A 201 6.66 15.34 11.08
CA LYS A 201 5.38 15.93 11.52
C LYS A 201 5.38 16.40 12.97
N ILE A 202 6.45 16.15 13.73
CA ILE A 202 6.54 16.57 15.13
C ILE A 202 6.37 18.09 15.20
N ARG A 203 5.52 18.53 16.12
CA ARG A 203 5.26 19.93 16.45
C ARG A 203 5.91 20.28 17.78
N THR A 204 6.20 21.55 18.00
CA THR A 204 6.69 22.06 19.28
C THR A 204 5.64 21.87 20.39
N THR A 205 4.36 21.86 20.04
CA THR A 205 3.24 21.58 20.96
C THR A 205 3.12 20.11 21.37
N ASP A 206 3.78 19.20 20.65
CA ASP A 206 3.86 17.79 21.02
C ASP A 206 4.86 17.56 22.17
N ILE A 207 5.70 18.56 22.46
CA ILE A 207 6.63 18.57 23.59
C ILE A 207 5.93 19.24 24.76
N LYS A 208 5.58 18.44 25.78
CA LYS A 208 4.86 18.91 26.97
C LYS A 208 5.08 17.97 28.13
N ASP A 209 4.97 18.49 29.35
CA ASP A 209 5.02 17.69 30.58
C ASP A 209 6.29 16.81 30.71
N GLY A 210 7.42 17.27 30.15
CA GLY A 210 8.67 16.49 30.13
C GLY A 210 8.64 15.26 29.20
N GLU A 211 7.69 15.21 28.27
CA GLU A 211 7.48 14.12 27.32
C GLU A 211 7.35 14.65 25.88
N LEU A 212 7.72 13.82 24.92
CA LEU A 212 7.39 13.99 23.50
C LEU A 212 6.25 13.03 23.14
N TRP A 213 5.13 13.60 22.69
CA TRP A 213 3.92 12.87 22.34
C TRP A 213 3.84 12.66 20.83
N ILE A 214 3.68 11.41 20.38
CA ILE A 214 3.68 11.08 18.96
C ILE A 214 2.48 10.18 18.64
N GLU A 215 1.70 10.57 17.64
CA GLU A 215 0.68 9.72 17.01
C GLU A 215 1.18 9.26 15.63
N GLN A 216 1.43 7.96 15.48
CA GLN A 216 2.01 7.41 14.25
C GLN A 216 1.02 7.44 13.09
N ASN A 217 1.40 7.99 11.94
CA ASN A 217 0.49 8.15 10.80
C ASN A 217 -0.02 6.83 10.22
N LYS A 218 0.82 5.79 10.21
CA LYS A 218 0.49 4.54 9.52
C LYS A 218 -0.44 3.62 10.31
N VAL A 219 -0.25 3.57 11.63
CA VAL A 219 -0.91 2.59 12.52
C VAL A 219 -1.76 3.29 13.58
N GLN A 220 -1.67 4.62 13.69
CA GLN A 220 -2.37 5.44 14.69
C GLN A 220 -2.01 5.07 16.14
N THR A 221 -0.85 4.42 16.33
CA THR A 221 -0.32 4.13 17.67
C THR A 221 0.16 5.42 18.33
N LYS A 222 -0.27 5.66 19.56
CA LYS A 222 0.23 6.75 20.42
C LYS A 222 1.45 6.28 21.21
N VAL A 223 2.53 7.05 21.12
CA VAL A 223 3.80 6.80 21.81
C VAL A 223 4.15 8.05 22.60
N ARG A 224 4.59 7.88 23.85
CA ARG A 224 5.11 8.95 24.70
C ARG A 224 6.54 8.62 25.07
N ILE A 225 7.44 9.58 24.86
CA ILE A 225 8.88 9.39 25.05
C ILE A 225 9.32 10.41 26.10
N LYS A 226 9.90 9.93 27.19
CA LYS A 226 10.40 10.79 28.26
C LYS A 226 11.59 11.62 27.75
N LEU A 227 11.61 12.90 28.06
CA LEU A 227 12.71 13.80 27.70
C LEU A 227 13.81 13.72 28.77
N THR A 228 14.81 12.88 28.54
CA THR A 228 15.95 12.69 29.43
C THR A 228 17.25 12.58 28.65
N GLY A 229 18.36 12.99 29.27
CA GLY A 229 19.70 12.90 28.69
C GLY A 229 19.82 13.65 27.36
N GLU A 230 20.59 13.09 26.43
CA GLU A 230 20.93 13.71 25.15
C GLU A 230 19.70 14.09 24.30
N LEU A 231 18.59 13.34 24.39
CA LEU A 231 17.36 13.70 23.68
C LEU A 231 16.82 15.07 24.12
N ALA A 232 16.82 15.35 25.42
CA ALA A 232 16.33 16.62 25.95
C ALA A 232 17.24 17.78 25.48
N GLU A 233 18.56 17.58 25.52
CA GLU A 233 19.55 18.57 25.08
C GLU A 233 19.41 18.89 23.59
N VAL A 234 19.24 17.86 22.75
CA VAL A 234 19.06 18.03 21.30
C VAL A 234 17.75 18.75 20.99
N LEU A 235 16.65 18.43 21.67
CA LEU A 235 15.38 19.11 21.46
C LEU A 235 15.45 20.58 21.87
N ASP A 236 16.07 20.88 23.00
CA ASP A 236 16.25 22.27 23.44
C ASP A 236 17.13 23.05 22.45
N LEU A 237 18.20 22.44 21.94
CA LEU A 237 19.03 23.02 20.89
C LEU A 237 18.23 23.29 19.60
N ILE A 238 17.35 22.37 19.18
CA ILE A 238 16.47 22.59 18.03
C ILE A 238 15.52 23.77 18.28
N LEU A 239 14.93 23.87 19.47
CA LEU A 239 14.01 24.95 19.83
C LEU A 239 14.72 26.32 19.79
N ARG A 240 15.96 26.38 20.30
CA ARG A 240 16.78 27.60 20.22
C ARG A 240 17.16 27.95 18.77
N GLU A 241 17.64 26.99 17.99
CA GLU A 241 18.10 27.24 16.60
C GLU A 241 16.96 27.53 15.63
N ARG A 242 15.81 26.87 15.80
CA ARG A 242 14.62 27.19 15.00
C ARG A 242 14.09 28.58 15.35
N GLY A 243 14.19 29.00 16.61
CA GLY A 243 13.62 30.26 17.10
C GLY A 243 12.11 30.36 16.86
N GLU A 244 11.62 31.59 16.79
CA GLU A 244 10.21 31.84 16.47
C GLU A 244 9.94 31.62 14.98
N GLN A 245 8.89 30.84 14.69
CA GLN A 245 8.49 30.50 13.33
C GLN A 245 6.97 30.64 13.20
N LYS A 246 6.48 30.91 11.98
CA LYS A 246 5.04 31.07 11.71
C LYS A 246 4.21 29.79 11.90
N HIS A 247 4.87 28.64 11.98
CA HIS A 247 4.25 27.35 12.23
C HIS A 247 4.97 26.64 13.36
N ASP A 248 4.32 25.61 13.88
CA ASP A 248 4.71 24.83 15.05
C ASP A 248 5.54 23.59 14.70
N TYR A 249 5.85 23.29 13.44
CA TYR A 249 6.75 22.17 13.12
C TYR A 249 8.11 22.30 13.82
N LEU A 250 8.58 21.20 14.42
CA LEU A 250 9.85 21.13 15.12
C LEU A 250 11.03 21.27 14.14
N PHE A 251 11.00 20.51 13.04
CA PHE A 251 12.05 20.52 12.03
C PHE A 251 11.75 21.52 10.92
N VAL A 252 12.57 22.56 10.87
CA VAL A 252 12.51 23.62 9.86
C VAL A 252 13.80 23.70 9.08
N SER A 253 13.76 24.25 7.87
CA SER A 253 14.97 24.51 7.12
C SER A 253 15.78 25.63 7.77
N LEU A 254 17.05 25.34 8.07
CA LEU A 254 18.03 26.32 8.55
C LEU A 254 18.95 26.83 7.43
N GLY A 255 18.63 26.49 6.17
CA GLY A 255 19.45 26.78 5.00
C GLY A 255 19.23 28.18 4.41
N ARG A 256 19.35 28.29 3.08
CA ARG A 256 19.24 29.54 2.31
C ARG A 256 17.99 30.35 2.71
N GLN A 257 18.14 31.68 2.76
CA GLN A 257 17.09 32.62 3.20
C GLN A 257 15.70 32.33 2.62
N ARG A 258 15.58 32.00 1.33
CA ARG A 258 14.30 31.70 0.67
C ARG A 258 13.48 30.59 1.34
N HIS A 259 14.15 29.59 1.93
CA HIS A 259 13.48 28.45 2.55
C HIS A 259 13.62 28.44 4.07
N ARG A 260 14.39 29.38 4.65
CA ARG A 260 14.64 29.43 6.08
C ARG A 260 13.32 29.54 6.84
N GLY A 261 13.20 28.72 7.87
CA GLY A 261 12.01 28.66 8.70
C GLY A 261 10.89 27.78 8.15
N GLN A 262 10.89 27.38 6.87
CA GLN A 262 9.84 26.51 6.31
C GLN A 262 9.92 25.08 6.88
N PRO A 263 8.80 24.33 6.99
CA PRO A 263 8.81 22.96 7.49
C PRO A 263 9.66 22.07 6.58
N MET A 264 10.47 21.20 7.18
CA MET A 264 11.24 20.24 6.39
C MET A 264 10.31 19.26 5.67
N THR A 265 10.38 19.24 4.35
CA THR A 265 9.67 18.25 3.54
C THR A 265 10.51 16.98 3.37
N TYR A 266 9.85 15.87 3.01
CA TYR A 266 10.54 14.63 2.67
C TYR A 266 11.51 14.80 1.49
N ALA A 267 11.18 15.66 0.51
CA ALA A 267 12.05 15.97 -0.62
C ALA A 267 13.34 16.69 -0.18
N MET A 268 13.22 17.66 0.74
CA MET A 268 14.36 18.36 1.32
C MET A 268 15.26 17.41 2.10
N LEU A 269 14.68 16.56 2.95
CA LEU A 269 15.41 15.51 3.67
C LEU A 269 16.14 14.57 2.69
N ARG A 270 15.46 14.12 1.64
CA ARG A 270 16.05 13.21 0.65
C ARG A 270 17.26 13.88 -0.03
N GLY A 271 17.12 15.11 -0.48
CA GLY A 271 18.20 15.86 -1.12
C GLY A 271 19.38 16.13 -0.18
N ALA A 272 19.11 16.50 1.07
CA ALA A 272 20.16 16.69 2.09
C ALA A 272 20.91 15.38 2.38
N MET A 273 20.19 14.26 2.49
CA MET A 273 20.78 12.94 2.67
C MET A 273 21.61 12.47 1.47
N ASP A 274 21.15 12.73 0.24
CA ASP A 274 21.91 12.40 -0.97
C ASP A 274 23.26 13.17 -0.98
N ARG A 275 23.24 14.48 -0.68
CA ARG A 275 24.47 15.31 -0.58
C ARG A 275 25.40 14.87 0.55
N ALA A 276 24.85 14.57 1.74
CA ALA A 276 25.64 14.14 2.88
C ALA A 276 26.34 12.81 2.60
N ARG A 277 25.64 11.86 1.96
CA ARG A 277 26.21 10.58 1.51
C ARG A 277 27.34 10.74 0.51
N GLU A 278 27.14 11.59 -0.49
CA GLU A 278 28.15 11.87 -1.52
C GLU A 278 29.44 12.42 -0.89
N LYS A 279 29.32 13.43 -0.02
CA LYS A 279 30.45 13.99 0.74
C LYS A 279 31.12 12.96 1.66
N ALA A 280 30.32 12.14 2.32
CA ALA A 280 30.81 11.09 3.20
C ALA A 280 31.41 9.90 2.43
N GLY A 281 31.23 9.79 1.11
CA GLY A 281 31.61 8.58 0.35
C GLY A 281 30.85 7.33 0.78
N ILE A 282 29.57 7.47 1.13
CA ILE A 282 28.70 6.38 1.59
C ILE A 282 27.66 6.04 0.51
N GLU A 283 27.68 4.80 0.05
CA GLU A 283 26.70 4.29 -0.90
C GLU A 283 25.26 4.39 -0.38
N LYS A 284 24.33 4.79 -1.24
CA LYS A 284 22.90 4.89 -0.88
C LYS A 284 22.30 3.55 -0.45
N ALA A 285 22.83 2.45 -0.96
CA ALA A 285 22.43 1.12 -0.54
C ALA A 285 22.91 0.79 0.89
N ALA A 286 23.99 1.40 1.37
CA ALA A 286 24.55 1.17 2.70
C ALA A 286 23.93 2.06 3.79
N PHE A 287 23.38 3.22 3.45
CA PHE A 287 22.75 4.09 4.44
C PHE A 287 21.50 4.78 3.89
N GLN A 288 20.33 4.46 4.43
CA GLN A 288 19.10 5.22 4.19
C GLN A 288 18.56 5.76 5.51
N PHE A 289 17.92 6.93 5.48
CA PHE A 289 17.38 7.54 6.70
C PHE A 289 16.41 6.62 7.46
N ARG A 290 15.62 5.81 6.74
CA ARG A 290 14.72 4.80 7.32
C ARG A 290 15.44 3.69 8.11
N ASP A 291 16.74 3.51 7.91
CA ASP A 291 17.53 2.50 8.59
C ASP A 291 17.92 2.95 10.02
N LEU A 292 17.85 4.26 10.33
CA LEU A 292 18.05 4.79 11.70
C LEU A 292 17.06 4.22 12.70
N ARG A 293 15.80 4.03 12.28
CA ARG A 293 14.78 3.37 13.12
C ARG A 293 15.18 1.95 13.51
N ALA A 294 15.84 1.23 12.61
CA ALA A 294 16.29 -0.11 12.90
C ALA A 294 17.54 -0.11 13.78
N LYS A 295 18.47 0.82 13.54
CA LYS A 295 19.60 1.07 14.43
C LYS A 295 19.13 1.32 15.87
N ALA A 296 18.24 2.30 16.06
CA ALA A 296 17.66 2.63 17.36
C ALA A 296 17.04 1.43 18.08
N ALA A 297 16.30 0.60 17.33
CA ALA A 297 15.66 -0.59 17.87
C ALA A 297 16.67 -1.65 18.32
N THR A 298 17.71 -1.89 17.51
CA THR A 298 18.79 -2.83 17.82
C THR A 298 19.58 -2.35 19.03
N ASP A 299 19.95 -1.07 19.07
CA ASP A 299 20.76 -0.54 20.17
C ASP A 299 19.98 -0.51 21.49
N THR A 300 18.67 -0.27 21.43
CA THR A 300 17.78 -0.37 22.61
C THR A 300 17.60 -1.82 23.06
N ASP A 301 17.51 -2.77 22.13
CA ASP A 301 17.43 -4.21 22.46
C ASP A 301 18.73 -4.68 23.14
N ASP A 302 19.87 -4.32 22.58
CA ASP A 302 21.19 -4.68 23.12
C ASP A 302 21.41 -4.06 24.52
N ALA A 303 20.94 -2.83 24.75
CA ALA A 303 21.16 -2.12 26.01
C ALA A 303 20.13 -2.42 27.12
N VAL A 304 18.85 -2.58 26.77
CA VAL A 304 17.73 -2.65 27.73
C VAL A 304 16.85 -3.87 27.50
N GLY A 305 16.75 -4.32 26.25
CA GLY A 305 15.98 -5.50 25.86
C GLY A 305 14.80 -5.20 24.93
N ILE A 306 14.30 -6.27 24.32
CA ILE A 306 13.37 -6.21 23.19
C ILE A 306 12.06 -5.51 23.51
N GLU A 307 11.64 -5.55 24.77
CA GLU A 307 10.41 -4.93 25.21
C GLU A 307 10.51 -3.40 25.21
N ALA A 308 11.64 -2.84 25.67
CA ALA A 308 11.92 -1.41 25.57
C ALA A 308 11.97 -0.97 24.11
N ALA A 309 12.64 -1.74 23.24
CA ALA A 309 12.66 -1.48 21.80
C ALA A 309 11.25 -1.55 21.18
N ARG A 310 10.41 -2.52 21.58
CA ARG A 310 9.01 -2.64 21.11
C ARG A 310 8.18 -1.42 21.48
N VAL A 311 8.28 -0.97 22.72
CA VAL A 311 7.56 0.21 23.24
C VAL A 311 8.03 1.47 22.51
N LEU A 312 9.35 1.68 22.39
CA LEU A 312 9.93 2.80 21.66
C LEU A 312 9.41 2.85 20.22
N LEU A 313 9.41 1.72 19.52
CA LEU A 313 8.91 1.66 18.15
C LEU A 313 7.38 1.76 18.02
N GLY A 314 6.61 1.64 19.12
CA GLY A 314 5.15 1.59 19.07
C GLY A 314 4.62 0.35 18.34
N HIS A 315 5.31 -0.79 18.45
CA HIS A 315 4.87 -2.05 17.83
C HIS A 315 3.93 -2.83 18.76
N THR A 316 2.84 -3.36 18.21
CA THR A 316 1.89 -4.17 18.99
C THR A 316 2.48 -5.47 19.52
N THR A 317 3.40 -6.10 18.77
CA THR A 317 3.97 -7.41 19.11
C THR A 317 5.49 -7.42 18.99
N GLN A 318 6.16 -8.20 19.83
CA GLN A 318 7.61 -8.36 19.77
C GLN A 318 8.09 -8.96 18.44
N ASN A 319 7.28 -9.79 17.77
CA ASN A 319 7.63 -10.37 16.47
C ASN A 319 7.85 -9.29 15.39
N MET A 320 7.14 -8.15 15.46
CA MET A 320 7.42 -7.02 14.57
C MET A 320 8.79 -6.40 14.86
N THR A 321 9.16 -6.26 16.13
CA THR A 321 10.46 -5.74 16.57
C THR A 321 11.61 -6.70 16.22
N LYS A 322 11.43 -8.01 16.38
CA LYS A 322 12.41 -9.04 15.99
C LYS A 322 12.85 -8.90 14.54
N ARG A 323 11.95 -8.51 13.62
CA ARG A 323 12.28 -8.28 12.21
C ARG A 323 13.21 -7.08 11.99
N TYR A 324 13.18 -6.08 12.87
CA TYR A 324 14.09 -4.94 12.79
C TYR A 324 15.49 -5.30 13.30
N ILE A 325 15.59 -6.20 14.28
CA ILE A 325 16.83 -6.58 14.96
C ILE A 325 17.53 -7.76 14.27
N ARG A 326 16.85 -8.91 14.17
CA ARG A 326 17.42 -10.19 13.69
C ARG A 326 17.90 -10.14 12.25
N ASN A 327 17.18 -9.41 11.42
CA ASN A 327 17.50 -9.30 10.00
C ASN A 327 18.63 -8.31 9.73
N ARG A 328 19.24 -7.70 10.75
CA ARG A 328 20.25 -6.66 10.57
C ARG A 328 21.56 -7.01 11.26
N LYS A 329 21.70 -6.67 12.54
CA LYS A 329 22.91 -6.99 13.32
C LYS A 329 22.94 -8.45 13.79
N GLY A 330 21.77 -9.09 13.93
CA GLY A 330 21.63 -10.38 14.59
C GLY A 330 21.59 -10.22 16.12
N HIS A 331 21.13 -11.25 16.84
CA HIS A 331 21.21 -11.24 18.30
C HIS A 331 22.63 -11.64 18.72
N LEU A 332 23.21 -10.88 19.63
CA LEU A 332 24.39 -11.32 20.35
C LEU A 332 23.98 -12.49 21.25
N SER A 333 24.64 -13.63 21.09
CA SER A 333 24.40 -14.82 21.91
C SER A 333 25.67 -15.20 22.64
N GLU A 334 25.55 -15.49 23.92
CA GLU A 334 26.62 -16.13 24.67
C GLU A 334 26.94 -17.49 24.05
N PRO A 335 28.23 -17.90 24.04
CA PRO A 335 28.60 -19.23 23.57
C PRO A 335 27.95 -20.30 24.45
N ALA A 336 27.68 -21.47 23.85
CA ALA A 336 27.18 -22.62 24.61
C ALA A 336 28.14 -22.98 25.75
N VAL A 337 27.59 -23.26 26.93
CA VAL A 337 28.39 -23.62 28.12
C VAL A 337 28.97 -25.02 27.97
N LYS A 338 30.13 -25.28 28.62
CA LYS A 338 30.96 -26.51 28.53
C LYS A 338 30.17 -27.82 28.40
N LEU A 339 30.60 -28.66 27.46
CA LEU A 339 30.32 -30.10 27.46
C LEU A 339 31.02 -30.74 28.66
N ASN A 340 30.27 -31.12 29.70
CA ASN A 340 30.81 -31.90 30.81
C ASN A 340 31.15 -33.33 30.31
N LYS A 341 32.40 -33.53 29.88
CA LYS A 341 32.98 -34.88 29.80
C LYS A 341 33.45 -35.25 31.21
N ASN A 342 32.58 -35.88 32.00
CA ASN A 342 33.04 -36.73 33.09
C ASN A 342 33.76 -37.94 32.45
N ARG A 343 35.03 -37.78 32.09
CA ARG A 343 35.93 -38.93 31.95
C ARG A 343 36.43 -39.27 33.35
N GLN A 344 35.56 -39.92 34.11
CA GLN A 344 36.03 -40.96 35.03
C GLN A 344 36.35 -42.18 34.16
N ALA A 345 37.63 -42.43 33.97
CA ALA A 345 38.16 -43.74 33.59
C ALA A 345 39.58 -43.75 34.20
N THR A 346 39.61 -44.12 35.48
CA THR A 346 40.22 -45.35 36.04
C THR A 346 41.74 -45.28 36.09
#